data_AF-A0A963KQN7-F1
#
_entry.id   AF-A0A963KQN7-F1
#
_cell.length_a   1.000
_cell.length_b   1.000
_cell.length_c   1.000
_cell.angle_alpha   90.00
_cell.angle_beta   90.00
_cell.angle_gamma   90.00
#
_symmetry.space_group_name_H-M   'P 1'
#
loop_
_entity.id
_entity.type
_entity.pdbx_description
1 polymer ?
#
loop_
_entity_poly.entity_id
_entity_poly.type
_entity_poly.pdbx_seq_one_letter_code
_entity_poly.pdbx_strand_id
1 'polypeptide(L)'
;MTALQAKSIEWAVILLCVGSIVLIFQPFSLTLFSIGCVTVVIGALAFNLIPFCRPGMPAKKLLKVVGIVLAILAAAAILGILTAQMYVWYLGTLR
;
A
#
# COMPACT_ATOMS: atom_id res chain seq x y z
N MET A 1 -22.94 -3.02 -2.07
CA MET A 1 -22.18 -2.63 -3.29
C MET A 1 -22.85 -3.23 -4.50
N THR A 2 -23.12 -2.44 -5.53
CA THR A 2 -23.58 -2.95 -6.83
C THR A 2 -22.40 -3.53 -7.62
N ALA A 3 -22.65 -4.41 -8.60
CA ALA A 3 -21.60 -5.02 -9.42
C ALA A 3 -20.77 -3.97 -10.19
N LEU A 4 -21.42 -2.89 -10.63
CA LEU A 4 -20.76 -1.76 -11.30
C LEU A 4 -19.79 -1.01 -10.37
N GLN A 5 -20.18 -0.79 -9.10
CA GLN A 5 -19.31 -0.15 -8.10
C GLN A 5 -18.08 -0.99 -7.75
N ALA A 6 -18.25 -2.30 -7.66
CA ALA A 6 -17.13 -3.21 -7.41
C ALA A 6 -16.10 -3.13 -8.55
N LYS A 7 -16.58 -3.21 -9.80
CA LYS A 7 -15.72 -3.14 -10.98
C LYS A 7 -15.06 -1.77 -11.15
N SER A 8 -15.75 -0.67 -10.85
CA SER A 8 -15.14 0.67 -10.92
C SER A 8 -14.02 0.86 -9.91
N ILE A 9 -14.18 0.32 -8.69
CA ILE A 9 -13.13 0.39 -7.66
C ILE A 9 -11.91 -0.42 -8.07
N GLU A 10 -12.11 -1.63 -8.60
CA GLU A 10 -11.03 -2.46 -9.12
C GLU A 10 -10.22 -1.72 -10.20
N TRP A 11 -10.90 -1.16 -11.21
CA TRP A 11 -10.23 -0.38 -12.26
C TRP A 11 -9.55 0.88 -11.73
N ALA A 12 -10.16 1.59 -10.78
CA ALA A 12 -9.55 2.78 -10.18
C ALA A 12 -8.24 2.44 -9.46
N VAL A 13 -8.20 1.33 -8.73
CA VAL A 13 -7.00 0.89 -8.01
C VAL A 13 -5.90 0.46 -8.98
N ILE A 14 -6.25 -0.29 -10.03
CA ILE A 14 -5.29 -0.68 -11.07
C ILE A 14 -4.71 0.54 -11.77
N LEU A 15 -5.55 1.48 -12.19
CA LEU A 15 -5.11 2.72 -12.85
C LEU A 15 -4.24 3.57 -11.93
N LEU A 16 -4.57 3.64 -10.65
CA LEU A 16 -3.75 4.33 -9.66
C LEU A 16 -2.36 3.68 -9.58
N CYS A 17 -2.24 2.35 -9.49
CA CYS A 17 -0.95 1.67 -9.46
C CYS A 17 -0.14 1.91 -10.74
N VAL A 18 -0.75 1.78 -11.91
CA VAL A 18 -0.08 2.01 -13.19
C VAL A 18 0.36 3.48 -13.32
N GLY A 19 -0.49 4.42 -12.93
CA GLY A 19 -0.18 5.85 -12.91
C GLY A 19 1.01 6.16 -11.99
N SER A 20 1.04 5.58 -10.79
CA SER A 20 2.17 5.72 -9.86
C SER A 20 3.48 5.21 -10.45
N ILE A 21 3.45 4.06 -11.15
CA ILE A 21 4.63 3.51 -11.85
C ILE A 21 5.12 4.51 -12.91
N VAL A 22 4.22 5.06 -13.72
CA VAL A 22 4.58 6.08 -14.73
C VAL A 22 5.23 7.31 -14.08
N LEU A 23 4.71 7.77 -12.92
CA LEU A 23 5.26 8.89 -12.17
C LEU A 23 6.64 8.61 -11.56
N ILE A 24 6.91 7.36 -11.18
CA ILE A 24 8.21 6.93 -10.64
C ILE A 24 9.26 6.88 -11.75
N PHE A 25 8.93 6.29 -12.91
CA PHE A 25 9.91 6.03 -13.96
C PHE A 25 10.14 7.19 -14.94
N GLN A 26 9.41 8.31 -14.80
CA GLN A 26 9.71 9.49 -15.61
C GLN A 26 11.02 10.18 -15.17
N PRO A 27 11.88 10.63 -16.10
CA PRO A 27 13.19 11.22 -15.78
C PRO A 27 13.19 12.75 -15.62
N PHE A 28 12.02 13.40 -15.62
CA PHE A 28 11.91 14.86 -15.76
C PHE A 28 11.83 15.60 -14.40
N SER A 29 11.25 15.00 -13.36
CA SER A 29 10.97 15.70 -12.10
C SER A 29 11.07 14.81 -10.86
N LEU A 30 11.87 15.25 -9.88
CA LEU A 30 11.96 14.63 -8.56
C LEU A 30 10.67 14.78 -7.73
N THR A 31 9.88 15.83 -7.98
CA THR A 31 8.62 16.07 -7.28
C THR A 31 7.58 15.04 -7.71
N LEU A 32 7.44 14.82 -9.03
CA LEU A 32 6.56 13.79 -9.59
C LEU A 32 7.00 12.38 -9.17
N PHE A 33 8.31 12.13 -9.12
CA PHE A 33 8.87 10.89 -8.57
C PHE A 33 8.45 10.67 -7.11
N SER A 34 8.63 11.69 -6.24
CA SER A 34 8.25 11.61 -4.82
C SER A 34 6.76 11.34 -4.64
N ILE A 35 5.91 12.01 -5.44
CA ILE A 35 4.46 11.75 -5.46
C ILE A 35 4.18 10.31 -5.90
N GLY A 36 4.86 9.82 -6.94
CA GLY A 36 4.79 8.44 -7.41
C GLY A 36 5.12 7.42 -6.32
N CYS A 37 6.18 7.67 -5.54
CA CYS A 37 6.59 6.82 -4.42
C CYS A 37 5.55 6.75 -3.29
N VAL A 38 4.87 7.86 -2.97
CA VAL A 38 3.81 7.84 -1.96
C VAL A 38 2.54 7.17 -2.51
N THR A 39 2.16 7.52 -3.74
CA THR A 39 0.95 7.01 -4.39
C THR A 39 1.03 5.52 -4.71
N VAL A 40 2.21 4.96 -5.00
CA VAL A 40 2.36 3.50 -5.20
C VAL A 40 2.13 2.73 -3.91
N VAL A 41 2.51 3.25 -2.74
CA VAL A 41 2.22 2.62 -1.44
C VAL A 41 0.72 2.63 -1.18
N ILE A 42 0.06 3.77 -1.40
CA ILE A 42 -1.40 3.87 -1.29
C ILE A 42 -2.08 2.88 -2.23
N GLY A 43 -1.60 2.78 -3.48
CA GLY A 43 -2.11 1.84 -4.48
C GLY A 43 -1.92 0.38 -4.10
N ALA A 44 -0.74 0.01 -3.62
CA ALA A 44 -0.46 -1.34 -3.15
C ALA A 44 -1.36 -1.73 -1.97
N LEU A 45 -1.57 -0.81 -1.02
CA LEU A 45 -2.51 -1.02 0.08
C LEU A 45 -3.95 -1.17 -0.43
N ALA A 46 -4.38 -0.30 -1.36
CA ALA A 46 -5.69 -0.39 -1.99
C ALA A 46 -5.88 -1.71 -2.76
N PHE A 47 -4.82 -2.24 -3.38
CA PHE A 47 -4.82 -3.50 -4.12
C PHE A 47 -5.19 -4.70 -3.25
N ASN A 48 -4.82 -4.66 -1.97
CA ASN A 48 -5.19 -5.71 -1.00
C ASN A 48 -6.70 -5.78 -0.74
N LEU A 49 -7.46 -4.74 -1.09
CA LEU A 49 -8.93 -4.72 -0.95
C LEU A 49 -9.65 -5.31 -2.17
N ILE A 50 -9.02 -5.39 -3.34
CA ILE A 50 -9.66 -5.83 -4.59
C ILE A 50 -10.38 -7.19 -4.44
N PRO A 51 -9.79 -8.25 -3.83
CA PRO A 51 -10.46 -9.54 -3.68
C PRO A 51 -11.77 -9.48 -2.88
N PHE A 52 -11.93 -8.44 -2.07
CA PHE A 52 -13.06 -8.19 -1.18
C PHE A 52 -14.11 -7.23 -1.78
N CYS A 53 -13.81 -6.57 -2.90
CA CYS A 53 -14.76 -5.78 -3.66
C CYS A 53 -15.72 -6.68 -4.45
N ARG A 54 -16.60 -7.40 -3.76
CA ARG A 54 -17.60 -8.29 -4.36
C ARG A 54 -19.01 -7.72 -4.24
N PRO A 55 -19.88 -7.91 -5.24
CA PRO A 55 -21.28 -7.50 -5.17
C PRO A 55 -21.97 -8.18 -3.97
N GLY A 56 -22.82 -7.44 -3.26
CA GLY A 56 -23.53 -7.92 -2.06
C GLY A 56 -22.74 -7.84 -0.74
N MET A 57 -21.48 -7.41 -0.76
CA MET A 57 -20.68 -7.25 0.47
C MET A 57 -21.01 -5.92 1.18
N PRO A 58 -21.25 -5.92 2.51
CA PRO A 58 -21.52 -4.69 3.27
C PRO A 58 -20.23 -3.87 3.45
N ALA A 59 -20.31 -2.55 3.25
CA ALA A 59 -19.16 -1.64 3.34
C ALA A 59 -18.41 -1.72 4.68
N LYS A 60 -19.09 -2.07 5.77
CA LYS A 60 -18.47 -2.29 7.09
C LYS A 60 -17.44 -3.42 7.10
N LYS A 61 -17.65 -4.48 6.32
CA LYS A 61 -16.66 -5.57 6.18
C LYS A 61 -15.43 -5.10 5.41
N LEU A 62 -15.61 -4.23 4.41
CA LEU A 62 -14.50 -3.61 3.68
C LEU A 62 -13.62 -2.77 4.62
N LEU A 63 -14.24 -2.00 5.52
CA LEU A 63 -13.52 -1.22 6.53
C LEU A 63 -12.73 -2.12 7.50
N LYS A 64 -13.28 -3.27 7.87
CA LYS A 64 -12.57 -4.26 8.70
C LYS A 64 -11.35 -4.82 7.98
N VAL A 65 -11.45 -5.08 6.68
CA VAL A 65 -10.31 -5.53 5.85
C VAL A 65 -9.22 -4.46 5.79
N VAL A 66 -9.58 -3.18 5.63
CA VAL A 66 -8.62 -2.06 5.71
C VAL A 66 -7.84 -2.10 7.01
N GLY A 67 -8.54 -2.28 8.15
CA GLY A 67 -7.90 -2.39 9.46
C GLY A 67 -6.89 -3.54 9.55
N ILE A 68 -7.20 -4.70 8.96
CA ILE A 68 -6.29 -5.86 8.93
C ILE A 68 -5.04 -5.54 8.10
N VAL A 69 -5.21 -4.97 6.90
CA VAL A 69 -4.08 -4.59 6.04
C VAL A 69 -3.17 -3.59 6.73
N LEU A 70 -3.74 -2.57 7.40
CA LEU A 70 -2.98 -1.60 8.18
C LEU A 70 -2.26 -2.24 9.37
N ALA A 71 -2.90 -3.18 10.07
CA ALA A 71 -2.28 -3.89 11.19
C ALA A 71 -1.08 -4.73 10.73
N ILE A 72 -1.19 -5.43 9.59
CA ILE A 72 -0.08 -6.19 9.01
C ILE A 72 1.06 -5.26 8.59
N LEU A 73 0.74 -4.13 7.95
CA LEU A 73 1.75 -3.12 7.58
C LEU A 73 2.46 -2.57 8.81
N ALA A 74 1.72 -2.23 9.87
CA ALA A 74 2.30 -1.73 11.12
C ALA A 74 3.21 -2.78 11.77
N ALA A 75 2.78 -4.04 11.82
CA ALA A 75 3.59 -5.13 12.34
C ALA A 75 4.89 -5.31 11.54
N ALA A 76 4.80 -5.32 10.21
CA ALA A 76 5.97 -5.40 9.32
C ALA A 76 6.91 -4.20 9.51
N ALA A 77 6.37 -2.98 9.64
CA ALA A 77 7.15 -1.78 9.87
C ALA A 77 7.88 -1.82 11.22
N ILE A 78 7.19 -2.24 12.30
CA ILE A 78 7.80 -2.40 13.63
C ILE A 78 8.93 -3.42 13.58
N LEU A 79 8.70 -4.59 12.97
CA LEU A 79 9.75 -5.61 12.81
C LEU A 79 10.93 -5.09 12.00
N GLY A 80 10.69 -4.35 10.90
CA GLY A 80 11.74 -3.74 10.10
C GLY A 80 12.57 -2.71 10.89
N ILE A 81 11.91 -1.86 11.68
CA ILE A 81 12.60 -0.87 12.51
C ILE A 81 13.41 -1.56 13.61
N LEU A 82 12.82 -2.53 14.32
CA LEU A 82 13.49 -3.25 15.40
C LEU A 82 14.71 -4.04 14.89
N THR A 83 14.59 -4.71 13.75
CA THR A 83 15.71 -5.45 13.15
C THR A 83 16.84 -4.51 12.73
N ALA A 84 16.53 -3.34 12.15
CA ALA A 84 17.52 -2.32 11.83
C ALA A 84 18.23 -1.80 13.10
N GLN A 85 17.49 -1.53 14.18
CA GLN A 85 18.06 -1.07 15.45
C GLN A 85 18.97 -2.14 16.09
N MET A 86 18.53 -3.40 16.11
CA MET A 86 19.34 -4.51 16.62
C MET A 86 20.64 -4.68 15.83
N TYR A 87 20.59 -4.52 14.51
CA TYR A 87 21.78 -4.59 13.66
C TYR A 87 22.79 -3.49 14.00
N VAL A 88 22.31 -2.26 14.19
CA VAL A 88 23.16 -1.13 14.61
C VAL A 88 23.81 -1.40 15.97
N TRP A 89 23.05 -1.94 16.94
CA TRP A 89 23.58 -2.29 18.25
C TRP A 89 24.66 -3.37 18.18
N TYR A 90 24.43 -4.43 17.40
CA TYR A 90 25.41 -5.49 17.17
C TYR A 90 26.73 -4.96 16.58
N LEU A 91 26.65 -4.11 15.55
CA LEU A 91 27.84 -3.46 14.98
C LEU A 91 28.57 -2.57 16.00
N GLY A 92 27.85 -1.97 16.95
CA GLY A 92 28.43 -1.21 18.05
C GLY A 92 29.23 -2.06 19.04
N THR A 93 28.84 -3.33 19.26
CA THR A 93 29.57 -4.26 20.15
C THR A 93 30.85 -4.83 19.53
N LEU A 94 31.04 -4.66 18.22
CA LEU A 94 32.22 -5.10 17.47
C LEU A 94 33.34 -4.03 17.39
N ARG A 95 33.09 -2.82 17.89
CA ARG A 95 34.08 -1.74 18.04
C ARG A 95 34.74 -1.79 19.41
#